data_AF-A0A2C6LC67-F1
#
_entry.id   AF-A0A2C6LC67-F1
#
_cell.length_a   1.000
_cell.length_b   1.000
_cell.length_c   1.000
_cell.angle_alpha   90.00
_cell.angle_beta   90.00
_cell.angle_gamma   90.00
#
_symmetry.space_group_name_H-M   'P 1'
#
loop_
_entity.id
_entity.type
_entity.pdbx_description
1 polymer ?
#
loop_
_entity_poly.entity_id
_entity_poly.type
_entity_poly.pdbx_seq_one_letter_code
_entity_poly.pdbx_strand_id
1 'polypeptide(L)'
;MGCFSRVTVAALAAGLCAVARAAEPGSEPFVQGTLTLNGKTYRAVCNCSEGMTDVERKLAEVAPICNPSKVKIHQDHSSAIGLNAAEIRANWGQPADVTFARVKEHHFSCLDDRITEPTLCTPGGDLGEFTLALAVSGVPYDEATATTILSNYVATLPPNRLFYHCTDEAALASFDRSLGIEGLDLMQPDPSLQADIKTALAQPRNIGCSHFRNMVKNPSWYAPHLYLPLVAIRAFLNVAWDRNNPSQKKMYVDVLNGKSDPKAFVEVATTEDCEESGIAPLLAPKTRTSQALFSHLNAVNDRRRELANFFTQNGYSSLSAEEFRSRMDRYGFQWLETTGSALARGLPFYRMTYV
;
A
#
# COMPACT_ATOMS: atom_id res chain seq x y z
N MET A 1 46.78 9.93 -1.30
CA MET A 1 46.71 10.99 -0.25
C MET A 1 45.50 11.85 -0.60
N GLY A 2 44.33 11.56 -0.04
CA GLY A 2 43.71 12.32 1.07
C GLY A 2 42.66 13.27 0.46
N CYS A 3 41.44 13.47 0.95
CA CYS A 3 40.81 13.16 2.22
C CYS A 3 39.27 13.17 2.01
N PHE A 4 38.55 12.25 2.66
CA PHE A 4 37.10 12.32 2.83
C PHE A 4 36.74 13.46 3.80
N SER A 5 35.62 14.15 3.56
CA SER A 5 34.75 14.59 4.65
C SER A 5 33.29 14.69 4.18
N ARG A 6 32.44 13.92 4.85
CA ARG A 6 30.97 14.02 4.80
C ARG A 6 30.55 15.35 5.43
N VAL A 7 29.61 16.05 4.81
CA VAL A 7 28.82 17.09 5.49
C VAL A 7 27.36 16.64 5.49
N THR A 8 26.87 16.43 6.70
CA THR A 8 25.49 16.16 7.07
C THR A 8 24.65 17.41 6.80
N VAL A 9 23.57 17.31 6.02
CA VAL A 9 22.61 18.41 5.87
C VAL A 9 21.64 18.34 7.04
N ALA A 10 21.77 19.31 7.95
CA ALA A 10 20.82 19.53 9.05
C ALA A 10 19.53 20.16 8.51
N ALA A 11 18.39 19.69 9.02
CA ALA A 11 17.06 20.21 8.72
C ALA A 11 16.98 21.73 9.00
N LEU A 12 16.57 22.48 7.99
CA LEU A 12 16.36 23.93 8.07
C LEU A 12 14.93 24.23 8.50
N ALA A 13 14.80 24.93 9.62
CA ALA A 13 13.53 25.41 10.16
C ALA A 13 12.87 26.41 9.20
N ALA A 14 11.55 26.29 9.04
CA ALA A 14 10.71 27.11 8.19
C ALA A 14 10.73 28.59 8.61
N GLY A 15 11.29 29.45 7.74
CA GLY A 15 11.07 30.90 7.76
C GLY A 15 9.94 31.26 6.80
N LEU A 16 9.08 32.20 7.19
CA LEU A 16 7.98 32.69 6.37
C LEU A 16 8.49 33.19 5.00
N CYS A 17 8.08 32.52 3.91
CA CYS A 17 8.18 33.05 2.56
C CYS A 17 6.96 33.94 2.28
N ALA A 18 7.19 35.25 2.16
CA ALA A 18 6.22 36.17 1.57
C ALA A 18 6.42 36.19 0.05
N VAL A 19 5.37 35.88 -0.71
CA VAL A 19 5.39 35.99 -2.17
C VAL A 19 5.42 37.47 -2.55
N ALA A 20 6.57 37.96 -3.03
CA ALA A 20 6.67 39.28 -3.61
C ALA A 20 6.02 39.26 -5.01
N ARG A 21 5.19 40.27 -5.30
CA ARG A 21 4.51 40.46 -6.58
C ARG A 21 5.48 40.38 -7.77
N ALA A 22 5.01 39.78 -8.86
CA ALA A 22 5.66 39.72 -10.16
C ALA A 22 6.23 41.09 -10.59
N ALA A 23 7.53 41.13 -10.87
CA ALA A 23 8.20 42.27 -11.47
C ALA A 23 8.17 42.12 -12.98
N GLU A 24 7.28 42.86 -13.66
CA GLU A 24 7.22 43.04 -15.11
C GLU A 24 7.01 41.79 -16.01
N PRO A 25 6.34 41.92 -17.18
CA PRO A 25 6.16 40.81 -18.10
C PRO A 25 7.51 40.44 -18.73
N GLY A 26 8.01 39.24 -18.45
CA GLY A 26 9.24 38.70 -19.03
C GLY A 26 10.39 38.46 -18.06
N SER A 27 10.22 38.69 -16.76
CA SER A 27 11.22 38.26 -15.77
C SER A 27 11.02 36.79 -15.38
N GLU A 28 12.14 36.07 -15.25
CA GLU A 28 12.15 34.68 -14.77
C GLU A 28 11.57 34.59 -13.34
N PRO A 29 10.75 33.56 -13.04
CA PRO A 29 10.23 33.40 -11.69
C PRO A 29 11.38 33.10 -10.72
N PHE A 30 11.59 33.99 -9.75
CA PHE A 30 12.53 33.77 -8.66
C PHE A 30 11.83 33.93 -7.31
N VAL A 31 12.23 33.12 -6.35
CA VAL A 31 11.77 33.23 -4.96
C VAL A 31 12.90 33.82 -4.14
N GLN A 32 12.62 34.88 -3.37
CA GLN A 32 13.61 35.48 -2.47
C GLN A 32 13.22 35.24 -1.02
N GLY A 33 14.21 34.86 -0.23
CA GLY A 33 14.10 34.68 1.22
C GLY A 33 15.34 35.23 1.92
N THR A 34 15.29 35.24 3.24
CA THR A 34 16.47 35.51 4.07
C THR A 34 16.78 34.28 4.91
N LEU A 35 18.06 33.89 4.94
CA LEU A 35 18.55 32.73 5.65
C LEU A 35 19.62 33.18 6.64
N THR A 36 19.48 32.82 7.92
CA THR A 36 20.50 33.11 8.93
C THR A 36 21.36 31.87 9.17
N LEU A 37 22.65 31.96 8.83
CA LEU A 37 23.63 30.90 9.08
C LEU A 37 24.79 31.45 9.92
N ASN A 38 25.09 30.78 11.04
CA ASN A 38 26.18 31.16 11.95
C ASN A 38 26.10 32.64 12.39
N GLY A 39 24.90 33.13 12.70
CA GLY A 39 24.67 34.50 13.16
C GLY A 39 24.79 35.58 12.07
N LYS A 40 24.95 35.19 10.79
CA LYS A 40 24.93 36.11 9.65
C LYS A 40 23.71 35.85 8.77
N THR A 41 23.03 36.93 8.38
CA THR A 41 21.85 36.87 7.52
C THR A 41 22.27 37.01 6.06
N TYR A 42 21.87 36.04 5.25
CA TYR A 42 22.10 35.99 3.81
C TYR A 42 20.78 36.18 3.08
N ARG A 43 20.82 36.87 1.94
CA ARG A 43 19.67 36.93 1.01
C ARG A 43 19.76 35.71 0.10
N ALA A 44 18.81 34.80 0.24
CA ALA A 44 18.68 33.65 -0.65
C ALA A 44 17.80 34.06 -1.84
N VAL A 45 18.28 33.79 -3.06
CA VAL A 45 17.50 33.96 -4.30
C VAL A 45 17.53 32.61 -5.00
N CYS A 46 16.38 31.97 -5.10
CA CYS A 46 16.21 30.75 -5.89
C CYS A 46 15.73 31.13 -7.28
N ASN A 47 16.52 30.83 -8.31
CA ASN A 47 16.07 30.92 -9.69
C ASN A 47 15.31 29.64 -10.05
N CYS A 48 14.02 29.75 -10.40
CA CYS A 48 13.19 28.59 -10.71
C CYS A 48 13.36 28.10 -12.16
N SER A 49 14.25 28.73 -12.95
CA SER A 49 14.42 28.47 -14.39
C SER A 49 15.57 27.51 -14.74
N GLU A 50 16.58 27.36 -13.89
CA GLU A 50 17.78 26.58 -14.23
C GLU A 50 17.71 25.18 -13.64
N GLY A 51 17.58 24.18 -14.52
CA GLY A 51 17.97 22.81 -14.23
C GLY A 51 16.93 21.90 -13.58
N MET A 52 15.63 22.16 -13.72
CA MET A 52 14.65 21.12 -13.39
C MET A 52 14.75 19.97 -14.39
N THR A 53 15.25 18.84 -13.91
CA THR A 53 15.14 17.54 -14.57
C THR A 53 13.67 17.23 -14.87
N ASP A 54 13.38 16.36 -15.84
CA ASP A 54 11.99 15.96 -16.14
C ASP A 54 11.27 15.36 -14.92
N VAL A 55 12.03 14.83 -13.96
CA VAL A 55 11.54 14.36 -12.66
C VAL A 55 11.10 15.54 -11.78
N GLU A 56 11.92 16.59 -11.66
CA GLU A 56 11.58 17.80 -10.89
C GLU A 56 10.42 18.57 -11.51
N ARG A 57 10.26 18.55 -12.83
CA ARG A 57 9.11 19.13 -13.52
C ARG A 57 7.81 18.38 -13.21
N LYS A 58 7.86 17.04 -13.22
CA LYS A 58 6.73 16.21 -12.79
C LYS A 58 6.42 16.37 -11.30
N LEU A 59 7.44 16.53 -10.45
CA LEU A 59 7.26 16.85 -9.03
C LEU A 59 6.70 18.26 -8.82
N ALA A 60 7.08 19.24 -9.64
CA ALA A 60 6.55 20.61 -9.59
C ALA A 60 5.08 20.70 -10.04
N GLU A 61 4.61 19.80 -10.90
CA GLU A 61 3.18 19.63 -11.22
C GLU A 61 2.39 18.96 -10.08
N VAL A 62 3.06 18.22 -9.18
CA VAL A 62 2.48 17.54 -8.01
C VAL A 62 2.49 18.44 -6.76
N ALA A 63 3.53 19.27 -6.63
CA ALA A 63 3.90 19.97 -5.41
C ALA A 63 2.93 21.05 -4.88
N PRO A 64 2.06 21.73 -5.66
CA PRO A 64 1.20 22.75 -5.06
C PRO A 64 -0.08 22.20 -4.43
N ILE A 65 -0.46 20.93 -4.63
CA ILE A 65 -1.81 20.45 -4.22
C ILE A 65 -1.77 19.60 -2.94
N CYS A 66 -0.74 18.78 -2.73
CA CYS A 66 -0.58 17.97 -1.51
C CYS A 66 0.82 18.16 -0.91
N ASN A 67 0.93 19.03 0.10
CA ASN A 67 2.17 19.23 0.85
C ASN A 67 1.92 19.29 2.36
N PRO A 68 1.63 18.15 3.01
CA PRO A 68 1.36 18.12 4.43
C PRO A 68 2.58 18.59 5.24
N SER A 69 2.33 19.52 6.17
CA SER A 69 3.36 20.09 7.04
C SER A 69 3.21 19.65 8.49
N LYS A 70 2.08 19.00 8.84
CA LYS A 70 1.76 18.53 10.18
C LYS A 70 1.10 17.17 10.15
N VAL A 71 1.14 16.47 11.28
CA VAL A 71 0.37 15.23 11.50
C VAL A 71 -0.53 15.40 12.72
N LYS A 72 -1.84 15.22 12.51
CA LYS A 72 -2.82 15.08 13.58
C LYS A 72 -2.90 13.60 13.96
N ILE A 73 -2.75 13.30 15.25
CA ILE A 73 -2.87 11.94 15.78
C ILE A 73 -4.00 11.96 16.79
N HIS A 74 -5.04 11.18 16.51
CA HIS A 74 -6.17 10.94 17.39
C HIS A 74 -6.14 9.48 17.85
N GLN A 75 -6.51 9.23 19.11
CA GLN A 75 -6.56 7.88 19.67
C GLN A 75 -8.02 7.51 19.91
N ASP A 76 -8.59 6.67 19.05
CA ASP A 76 -9.98 6.22 19.18
C ASP A 76 -10.13 5.13 20.25
N HIS A 77 -9.09 4.30 20.43
CA HIS A 77 -9.08 3.24 21.43
C HIS A 77 -7.76 3.24 22.21
N SER A 78 -7.87 3.30 23.54
CA SER A 78 -6.73 3.14 24.43
C SER A 78 -6.59 1.70 24.91
N SER A 79 -5.35 1.28 25.12
CA SER A 79 -5.02 -0.03 25.68
C SER A 79 -3.90 0.11 26.70
N ALA A 80 -3.87 -0.81 27.67
CA ALA A 80 -2.79 -0.91 28.64
C ALA A 80 -1.49 -1.51 28.04
N ILE A 81 -1.59 -2.09 26.84
CA ILE A 81 -0.47 -2.65 26.08
C ILE A 81 -0.31 -1.90 24.76
N GLY A 82 0.89 -1.92 24.18
CA GLY A 82 1.16 -1.31 22.88
C GLY A 82 1.78 0.08 22.97
N LEU A 83 1.79 0.78 21.83
CA LEU A 83 2.40 2.11 21.71
C LEU A 83 1.45 3.19 22.22
N ASN A 84 2.02 4.23 22.85
CA ASN A 84 1.30 5.46 23.16
C ASN A 84 1.39 6.50 22.02
N ALA A 85 0.62 7.58 22.11
CA ALA A 85 0.56 8.60 21.06
C ALA A 85 1.90 9.33 20.80
N ALA A 86 2.78 9.45 21.81
CA ALA A 86 4.10 10.05 21.63
C ALA A 86 5.03 9.11 20.86
N GLU A 87 4.94 7.80 21.10
CA GLU A 87 5.68 6.78 20.35
C GLU A 87 5.18 6.67 18.90
N ILE A 88 3.87 6.74 18.65
CA ILE A 88 3.33 6.83 17.28
C ILE A 88 3.91 8.06 16.57
N ARG A 89 3.92 9.22 17.24
CA ARG A 89 4.46 10.46 16.69
C ARG A 89 5.95 10.38 16.39
N ALA A 90 6.72 9.72 17.26
CA ALA A 90 8.16 9.58 17.09
C ALA A 90 8.53 8.62 15.95
N ASN A 91 7.74 7.55 15.75
CA ASN A 91 8.02 6.56 14.71
C ASN A 91 7.48 6.96 13.32
N TRP A 92 6.30 7.59 13.25
CA TRP A 92 5.62 7.86 11.97
C TRP A 92 4.96 9.25 11.87
N GLY A 93 5.04 10.09 12.91
CA GLY A 93 4.32 11.37 12.95
C GLY A 93 5.09 12.58 12.43
N GLN A 94 6.21 12.38 11.72
CA GLN A 94 7.01 13.46 11.15
C GLN A 94 6.78 13.55 9.64
N PRO A 95 6.12 14.61 9.11
CA PRO A 95 5.88 14.74 7.67
C PRO A 95 7.17 14.73 6.83
N ALA A 96 8.25 15.29 7.39
CA ALA A 96 9.55 15.36 6.72
C ALA A 96 10.22 13.98 6.51
N ASP A 97 9.81 12.97 7.28
CA ASP A 97 10.37 11.61 7.22
C ASP A 97 9.56 10.69 6.29
N VAL A 98 8.48 11.20 5.70
CA VAL A 98 7.49 10.42 4.95
C VAL A 98 7.54 10.80 3.48
N THR A 99 7.56 9.77 2.62
CA THR A 99 7.44 9.96 1.17
C THR A 99 5.97 9.95 0.78
N PHE A 100 5.53 11.00 0.09
CA PHE A 100 4.20 11.04 -0.52
C PHE A 100 4.28 10.55 -1.96
N ALA A 101 3.36 9.67 -2.34
CA ALA A 101 3.38 9.04 -3.64
C ALA A 101 2.00 9.03 -4.28
N ARG A 102 1.98 9.00 -5.63
CA ARG A 102 0.76 8.84 -6.42
C ARG A 102 0.23 7.42 -6.22
N VAL A 103 -0.97 7.28 -5.67
CA VAL A 103 -1.60 5.99 -5.38
C VAL A 103 -1.67 5.11 -6.62
N LYS A 104 -1.97 5.69 -7.79
CA LYS A 104 -2.07 4.96 -9.07
C LYS A 104 -0.76 4.35 -9.55
N GLU A 105 0.39 4.80 -9.06
CA GLU A 105 1.71 4.31 -9.46
C GLU A 105 2.25 3.23 -8.52
N HIS A 106 1.62 3.03 -7.36
CA HIS A 106 2.04 2.09 -6.33
C HIS A 106 1.04 0.94 -6.15
N HIS A 107 1.54 -0.21 -5.70
CA HIS A 107 0.70 -1.32 -5.24
C HIS A 107 0.27 -1.09 -3.78
N PHE A 108 -0.79 -1.76 -3.37
CA PHE A 108 -1.10 -1.93 -1.96
C PHE A 108 -0.51 -3.23 -1.45
N SER A 109 0.23 -3.14 -0.36
CA SER A 109 0.71 -4.28 0.41
C SER A 109 -0.35 -4.80 1.38
N CYS A 110 -0.10 -5.98 1.93
CA CYS A 110 -0.93 -6.58 2.97
C CYS A 110 -0.98 -5.70 4.24
N LEU A 111 -2.10 -5.74 4.97
CA LEU A 111 -2.20 -5.32 6.36
C LEU A 111 -1.35 -6.25 7.26
N ASP A 112 -0.04 -6.08 7.22
CA ASP A 112 0.95 -6.89 7.94
C ASP A 112 2.05 -5.99 8.54
N ASP A 113 2.40 -6.24 9.80
CA ASP A 113 3.30 -5.40 10.58
C ASP A 113 4.79 -5.72 10.33
N ARG A 114 5.09 -6.79 9.57
CA ARG A 114 6.45 -7.23 9.26
C ARG A 114 7.09 -6.49 8.10
N ILE A 115 6.30 -5.78 7.28
CA ILE A 115 6.77 -5.07 6.09
C ILE A 115 7.73 -3.94 6.51
N THR A 116 8.91 -3.89 5.90
CA THR A 116 9.96 -2.91 6.20
C THR A 116 10.01 -1.75 5.22
N GLU A 117 9.50 -1.94 4.00
CA GLU A 117 9.52 -0.92 2.97
C GLU A 117 8.35 0.06 3.14
N PRO A 118 8.55 1.36 2.85
CA PRO A 118 7.45 2.32 2.80
C PRO A 118 6.41 1.91 1.76
N THR A 119 5.17 1.69 2.18
CA THR A 119 4.10 1.16 1.33
C THR A 119 2.73 1.75 1.67
N LEU A 120 1.79 1.58 0.75
CA LEU A 120 0.36 1.65 1.05
C LEU A 120 -0.11 0.27 1.53
N CYS A 121 -1.08 0.23 2.44
CA CYS A 121 -1.57 -1.02 3.03
C CYS A 121 -3.09 -1.13 3.00
N THR A 122 -3.59 -2.30 2.63
CA THR A 122 -5.00 -2.70 2.71
C THR A 122 -5.11 -4.19 3.06
N PRO A 123 -6.22 -4.69 3.62
CA PRO A 123 -6.38 -6.13 3.85
C PRO A 123 -6.12 -6.96 2.59
N GLY A 124 -5.10 -7.81 2.62
CA GLY A 124 -4.73 -8.69 1.50
C GLY A 124 -3.97 -8.03 0.33
N GLY A 125 -3.67 -6.73 0.42
CA GLY A 125 -3.00 -5.99 -0.66
C GLY A 125 -3.83 -5.87 -1.93
N ASP A 126 -3.16 -5.68 -3.07
CA ASP A 126 -3.81 -5.62 -4.39
C ASP A 126 -4.66 -6.87 -4.68
N LEU A 127 -4.20 -8.08 -4.34
CA LEU A 127 -5.00 -9.29 -4.49
C LEU A 127 -6.25 -9.28 -3.60
N GLY A 128 -6.18 -8.67 -2.42
CA GLY A 128 -7.33 -8.47 -1.53
C GLY A 128 -8.42 -7.61 -2.18
N GLU A 129 -8.04 -6.45 -2.72
CA GLU A 129 -8.99 -5.55 -3.41
C GLU A 129 -9.54 -6.19 -4.72
N PHE A 130 -8.73 -6.97 -5.43
CA PHE A 130 -9.22 -7.75 -6.58
C PHE A 130 -10.23 -8.82 -6.15
N THR A 131 -9.96 -9.54 -5.06
CA THR A 131 -10.90 -10.53 -4.49
C THR A 131 -12.20 -9.86 -4.04
N LEU A 132 -12.10 -8.65 -3.47
CA LEU A 132 -13.25 -7.83 -3.10
C LEU A 132 -14.08 -7.45 -4.34
N ALA A 133 -13.43 -7.07 -5.45
CA ALA A 133 -14.13 -6.78 -6.70
C ALA A 133 -14.88 -8.02 -7.24
N LEU A 134 -14.24 -9.20 -7.22
CA LEU A 134 -14.91 -10.46 -7.57
C LEU A 134 -16.12 -10.74 -6.66
N ALA A 135 -16.01 -10.47 -5.35
CA ALA A 135 -17.13 -10.65 -4.42
C ALA A 135 -18.30 -9.70 -4.73
N VAL A 136 -17.98 -8.43 -5.04
CA VAL A 136 -18.97 -7.39 -5.33
C VAL A 136 -19.72 -7.62 -6.63
N SER A 137 -19.08 -8.21 -7.65
CA SER A 137 -19.74 -8.51 -8.91
C SER A 137 -20.91 -9.49 -8.75
N GLY A 138 -20.90 -10.31 -7.69
CA GLY A 138 -21.94 -11.29 -7.37
C GLY A 138 -21.95 -12.51 -8.29
N VAL A 139 -20.94 -12.65 -9.16
CA VAL A 139 -20.80 -13.79 -10.07
C VAL A 139 -19.97 -14.88 -9.39
N PRO A 140 -20.41 -16.15 -9.39
CA PRO A 140 -19.55 -17.25 -8.96
C PRO A 140 -18.45 -17.47 -10.00
N TYR A 141 -17.20 -17.21 -9.62
CA TYR A 141 -16.05 -17.43 -10.49
C TYR A 141 -15.37 -18.77 -10.20
N ASP A 142 -15.04 -19.49 -11.27
CA ASP A 142 -14.04 -20.55 -11.22
C ASP A 142 -12.61 -20.00 -11.36
N GLU A 143 -11.63 -20.88 -11.18
CA GLU A 143 -10.22 -20.52 -11.23
C GLU A 143 -9.80 -19.97 -12.61
N ALA A 144 -10.27 -20.58 -13.71
CA ALA A 144 -9.88 -20.20 -15.07
C ALA A 144 -10.42 -18.80 -15.43
N THR A 145 -11.67 -18.51 -15.07
CA THR A 145 -12.30 -17.22 -15.29
C THR A 145 -11.62 -16.14 -14.45
N ALA A 146 -11.38 -16.40 -13.16
CA ALA A 146 -10.68 -15.47 -12.28
C ALA A 146 -9.24 -15.19 -12.77
N THR A 147 -8.53 -16.21 -13.27
CA THR A 147 -7.20 -16.08 -13.88
C THR A 147 -7.25 -15.14 -15.09
N THR A 148 -8.24 -15.33 -15.96
CA THR A 148 -8.42 -14.50 -17.16
C THR A 148 -8.72 -13.04 -16.80
N ILE A 149 -9.65 -12.81 -15.87
CA ILE A 149 -10.01 -11.46 -15.40
C ILE A 149 -8.80 -10.79 -14.75
N LEU A 150 -8.06 -11.51 -13.90
CA LEU A 150 -6.86 -10.98 -13.26
C LEU A 150 -5.79 -10.62 -14.29
N SER A 151 -5.50 -11.53 -15.23
CA SER A 151 -4.53 -11.28 -16.29
C SER A 151 -4.87 -10.03 -17.11
N ASN A 152 -6.15 -9.87 -17.46
CA ASN A 152 -6.65 -8.70 -18.18
C ASN A 152 -6.53 -7.42 -17.34
N TYR A 153 -6.84 -7.48 -16.04
CA TYR A 153 -6.67 -6.33 -15.15
C TYR A 153 -5.20 -5.93 -15.04
N VAL A 154 -4.31 -6.90 -14.80
CA VAL A 154 -2.86 -6.69 -14.67
C VAL A 154 -2.24 -6.12 -15.96
N ALA A 155 -2.81 -6.47 -17.12
CA ALA A 155 -2.40 -5.89 -18.39
C ALA A 155 -2.68 -4.38 -18.47
N THR A 156 -3.70 -3.87 -17.77
CA THR A 156 -4.05 -2.44 -17.76
C THR A 156 -3.19 -1.59 -16.81
N LEU A 157 -2.46 -2.20 -15.85
CA LEU A 157 -1.67 -1.45 -14.88
C LEU A 157 -0.51 -0.70 -15.57
N PRO A 158 -0.06 0.44 -15.03
CA PRO A 158 1.16 1.11 -15.49
C PRO A 158 2.37 0.16 -15.56
N PRO A 159 3.34 0.37 -16.47
CA PRO A 159 4.47 -0.55 -16.66
C PRO A 159 5.29 -0.82 -15.40
N ASN A 160 5.42 0.17 -14.51
CA ASN A 160 6.23 0.09 -13.30
C ASN A 160 5.42 -0.33 -12.05
N ARG A 161 4.10 -0.53 -12.19
CA ARG A 161 3.25 -0.93 -11.07
C ARG A 161 3.14 -2.45 -11.01
N LEU A 162 3.67 -3.02 -9.94
CA LEU A 162 3.50 -4.43 -9.60
C LEU A 162 2.07 -4.70 -9.11
N PHE A 163 1.63 -5.96 -9.21
CA PHE A 163 0.41 -6.47 -8.59
C PHE A 163 0.79 -7.38 -7.43
N TYR A 164 0.50 -6.92 -6.22
CA TYR A 164 1.04 -7.47 -4.98
C TYR A 164 0.20 -8.59 -4.35
N HIS A 165 0.88 -9.60 -3.83
CA HIS A 165 0.40 -10.49 -2.78
C HIS A 165 1.52 -10.80 -1.79
N CYS A 166 1.19 -11.31 -0.60
CA CYS A 166 2.17 -11.67 0.42
C CYS A 166 2.02 -13.11 0.91
N THR A 167 3.14 -13.73 1.29
CA THR A 167 3.22 -14.97 2.07
C THR A 167 4.26 -14.79 3.18
N ASP A 168 4.54 -15.84 3.96
CA ASP A 168 5.59 -15.80 4.99
C ASP A 168 6.36 -17.13 5.10
N GLU A 169 7.50 -17.06 5.78
CA GLU A 169 8.39 -18.22 6.02
C GLU A 169 7.65 -19.39 6.69
N ALA A 170 6.70 -19.11 7.58
CA ALA A 170 5.95 -20.13 8.29
C ALA A 170 5.00 -20.91 7.35
N ALA A 171 4.34 -20.21 6.42
CA ALA A 171 3.50 -20.82 5.40
C ALA A 171 4.34 -21.61 4.39
N LEU A 172 5.48 -21.08 3.94
CA LEU A 172 6.40 -21.81 3.04
C LEU A 172 6.96 -23.07 3.70
N ALA A 173 7.41 -22.98 4.96
CA ALA A 173 7.84 -24.16 5.71
C ALA A 173 6.70 -25.18 5.93
N SER A 174 5.44 -24.71 5.96
CA SER A 174 4.27 -25.59 6.01
C SER A 174 4.01 -26.27 4.66
N PHE A 175 4.24 -25.58 3.54
CA PHE A 175 4.23 -26.19 2.21
C PHE A 175 5.27 -27.29 2.09
N ASP A 176 6.53 -27.00 2.41
CA ASP A 176 7.65 -27.95 2.37
C ASP A 176 7.30 -29.25 3.09
N ARG A 177 6.82 -29.15 4.34
CA ARG A 177 6.36 -30.31 5.11
C ARG A 177 5.18 -31.05 4.48
N SER A 178 4.24 -30.33 3.88
CA SER A 178 3.04 -30.94 3.28
C SER A 178 3.30 -31.62 1.94
N LEU A 179 4.31 -31.15 1.20
CA LEU A 179 4.69 -31.65 -0.12
C LEU A 179 5.88 -32.62 -0.06
N GLY A 180 6.56 -32.71 1.08
CA GLY A 180 7.75 -33.56 1.23
C GLY A 180 8.95 -33.04 0.45
N ILE A 181 9.07 -31.72 0.32
CA ILE A 181 10.15 -31.02 -0.40
C ILE A 181 10.87 -30.06 0.54
N GLU A 182 12.00 -29.52 0.09
CA GLU A 182 12.77 -28.50 0.80
C GLU A 182 12.95 -27.27 -0.08
N GLY A 183 12.66 -26.08 0.47
CA GLY A 183 12.95 -24.82 -0.19
C GLY A 183 12.03 -24.51 -1.37
N LEU A 184 10.70 -24.64 -1.18
CA LEU A 184 9.74 -24.25 -2.21
C LEU A 184 9.90 -22.77 -2.61
N ASP A 185 10.26 -22.52 -3.87
CA ASP A 185 10.04 -21.23 -4.52
C ASP A 185 8.60 -21.17 -5.05
N LEU A 186 7.73 -20.44 -4.36
CA LEU A 186 6.33 -20.31 -4.72
C LEU A 186 6.12 -19.57 -6.06
N MET A 187 7.08 -18.73 -6.50
CA MET A 187 6.99 -17.99 -7.75
C MET A 187 7.51 -18.78 -8.95
N GLN A 188 8.38 -19.76 -8.71
CA GLN A 188 8.95 -20.63 -9.75
C GLN A 188 8.97 -22.10 -9.33
N PRO A 189 7.80 -22.69 -8.98
CA PRO A 189 7.76 -24.10 -8.59
C PRO A 189 8.02 -25.01 -9.79
N ASP A 190 8.46 -26.24 -9.53
CA ASP A 190 8.46 -27.30 -10.53
C ASP A 190 7.03 -27.45 -11.11
N PRO A 191 6.84 -27.48 -12.44
CA PRO A 191 5.52 -27.67 -13.05
C PRO A 191 4.74 -28.87 -12.51
N SER A 192 5.42 -29.94 -12.13
CA SER A 192 4.80 -31.13 -11.53
C SER A 192 4.18 -30.87 -10.15
N LEU A 193 4.70 -29.89 -9.39
CA LEU A 193 4.21 -29.53 -8.05
C LEU A 193 3.06 -28.55 -8.07
N GLN A 194 2.77 -27.88 -9.20
CA GLN A 194 1.78 -26.80 -9.25
C GLN A 194 0.38 -27.25 -8.82
N ALA A 195 -0.05 -28.45 -9.22
CA ALA A 195 -1.34 -29.00 -8.83
C ALA A 195 -1.41 -29.30 -7.32
N ASP A 196 -0.32 -29.83 -6.76
CA ASP A 196 -0.22 -30.15 -5.33
C ASP A 196 -0.17 -28.90 -4.48
N ILE A 197 0.56 -27.86 -4.90
CA ILE A 197 0.57 -26.54 -4.25
C ILE A 197 -0.84 -25.95 -4.20
N LYS A 198 -1.56 -25.95 -5.33
CA LYS A 198 -2.94 -25.44 -5.39
C LYS A 198 -3.90 -26.20 -4.49
N THR A 199 -3.69 -27.51 -4.34
CA THR A 199 -4.45 -28.36 -3.42
C THR A 199 -4.12 -28.02 -1.98
N ALA A 200 -2.83 -27.89 -1.66
CA ALA A 200 -2.31 -27.57 -0.35
C ALA A 200 -2.74 -26.18 0.17
N LEU A 201 -3.03 -25.22 -0.72
CA LEU A 201 -3.60 -23.91 -0.34
C LEU A 201 -4.92 -23.99 0.42
N ALA A 202 -5.69 -25.08 0.30
CA ALA A 202 -6.91 -25.27 1.07
C ALA A 202 -6.66 -25.34 2.58
N GLN A 203 -5.41 -25.58 3.01
CA GLN A 203 -5.02 -25.58 4.40
C GLN A 203 -4.63 -24.16 4.85
N PRO A 204 -5.33 -23.54 5.83
CA PRO A 204 -5.01 -22.17 6.27
C PRO A 204 -3.56 -21.95 6.73
N ARG A 205 -2.88 -23.01 7.21
CA ARG A 205 -1.46 -22.96 7.61
C ARG A 205 -0.49 -22.75 6.44
N ASN A 206 -0.93 -22.99 5.20
CA ASN A 206 -0.16 -22.78 3.98
C ASN A 206 -0.43 -21.39 3.37
N ILE A 207 -1.14 -20.50 4.08
CA ILE A 207 -1.44 -19.13 3.64
C ILE A 207 -0.75 -18.16 4.59
N GLY A 208 0.30 -17.48 4.11
CA GLY A 208 1.06 -16.51 4.92
C GLY A 208 0.34 -15.18 5.10
N CYS A 209 -0.43 -14.73 4.10
CA CYS A 209 -1.26 -13.54 4.24
C CYS A 209 -2.35 -13.75 5.30
N SER A 210 -2.27 -13.00 6.40
CA SER A 210 -3.24 -13.10 7.49
C SER A 210 -4.69 -12.83 7.08
N HIS A 211 -4.92 -11.91 6.14
CA HIS A 211 -6.26 -11.62 5.62
C HIS A 211 -6.86 -12.85 4.90
N PHE A 212 -6.15 -13.40 3.91
CA PHE A 212 -6.59 -14.60 3.19
C PHE A 212 -6.69 -15.83 4.09
N ARG A 213 -5.74 -16.01 5.02
CA ARG A 213 -5.79 -17.09 6.01
C ARG A 213 -7.06 -17.01 6.86
N ASN A 214 -7.43 -15.81 7.30
CA ASN A 214 -8.66 -15.60 8.07
C ASN A 214 -9.91 -15.85 7.22
N MET A 215 -9.93 -15.44 5.95
CA MET A 215 -11.04 -15.72 5.04
C MET A 215 -11.23 -17.22 4.80
N VAL A 216 -10.14 -17.99 4.62
CA VAL A 216 -10.22 -19.44 4.43
C VAL A 216 -10.58 -20.17 5.72
N LYS A 217 -10.04 -19.72 6.86
CA LYS A 217 -10.32 -20.34 8.16
C LYS A 217 -11.73 -20.05 8.67
N ASN A 218 -12.24 -18.83 8.46
CA ASN A 218 -13.51 -18.35 8.98
C ASN A 218 -14.33 -17.64 7.88
N PRO A 219 -14.76 -18.36 6.83
CA PRO A 219 -15.43 -17.74 5.68
C PRO A 219 -16.72 -17.01 6.05
N SER A 220 -17.43 -17.47 7.09
CA SER A 220 -18.67 -16.83 7.56
C SER A 220 -18.49 -15.40 8.07
N TRP A 221 -17.27 -14.98 8.45
CA TRP A 221 -17.01 -13.63 8.95
C TRP A 221 -16.94 -12.56 7.84
N TYR A 222 -16.68 -12.97 6.61
CA TYR A 222 -16.40 -12.06 5.48
C TYR A 222 -17.56 -11.97 4.48
N ALA A 223 -18.63 -12.71 4.75
CA ALA A 223 -19.77 -12.92 3.85
C ALA A 223 -19.43 -13.24 2.36
N PRO A 224 -18.39 -14.03 1.99
CA PRO A 224 -18.17 -14.41 0.60
C PRO A 224 -18.71 -15.82 0.30
N HIS A 225 -18.85 -16.12 -0.99
CA HIS A 225 -18.86 -17.50 -1.47
C HIS A 225 -17.65 -18.24 -0.88
N LEU A 226 -17.89 -19.37 -0.20
CA LEU A 226 -16.93 -20.11 0.66
C LEU A 226 -15.53 -20.32 0.04
N TYR A 227 -15.45 -20.36 -1.30
CA TYR A 227 -14.24 -20.71 -2.06
C TYR A 227 -13.52 -19.53 -2.71
N LEU A 228 -14.10 -18.32 -2.68
CA LEU A 228 -13.56 -17.17 -3.40
C LEU A 228 -12.09 -16.82 -3.03
N PRO A 229 -11.67 -16.86 -1.75
CA PRO A 229 -10.26 -16.58 -1.40
C PRO A 229 -9.27 -17.53 -2.07
N LEU A 230 -9.63 -18.82 -2.17
CA LEU A 230 -8.77 -19.83 -2.82
C LEU A 230 -8.76 -19.65 -4.34
N VAL A 231 -9.91 -19.31 -4.94
CA VAL A 231 -10.00 -18.98 -6.37
C VAL A 231 -9.07 -17.82 -6.72
N ALA A 232 -9.07 -16.76 -5.91
CA ALA A 232 -8.22 -15.60 -6.14
C ALA A 232 -6.72 -15.90 -6.00
N ILE A 233 -6.30 -16.62 -4.95
CA ILE A 233 -4.89 -17.02 -4.78
C ILE A 233 -4.43 -17.92 -5.94
N ARG A 234 -5.25 -18.89 -6.34
CA ARG A 234 -4.91 -19.78 -7.46
C ARG A 234 -4.83 -19.02 -8.78
N ALA A 235 -5.75 -18.09 -9.02
CA ALA A 235 -5.71 -17.20 -10.17
C ALA A 235 -4.43 -16.35 -10.21
N PHE A 236 -4.03 -15.79 -9.07
CA PHE A 236 -2.76 -15.09 -8.92
C PHE A 236 -1.57 -15.97 -9.32
N LEU A 237 -1.49 -17.19 -8.75
CA LEU A 237 -0.40 -18.11 -9.04
C LEU A 237 -0.39 -18.56 -10.50
N ASN A 238 -1.54 -18.75 -11.13
CA ASN A 238 -1.62 -19.07 -12.55
C ASN A 238 -1.01 -17.98 -13.43
N VAL A 239 -1.32 -16.71 -13.17
CA VAL A 239 -0.71 -15.59 -13.90
C VAL A 239 0.79 -15.51 -13.60
N ALA A 240 1.21 -15.76 -12.35
CA ALA A 240 2.62 -15.73 -11.96
C ALA A 240 3.46 -16.87 -12.56
N TRP A 241 2.87 -18.05 -12.77
CA TRP A 241 3.56 -19.24 -13.28
C TRP A 241 3.55 -19.34 -14.81
N ASP A 242 2.59 -18.70 -15.48
CA ASP A 242 2.52 -18.71 -16.94
C ASP A 242 3.58 -17.79 -17.58
N ARG A 243 4.68 -18.39 -18.04
CA ARG A 243 5.78 -17.69 -18.71
C ARG A 243 5.38 -17.04 -20.04
N ASN A 244 4.27 -17.45 -20.64
CA ASN A 244 3.77 -16.85 -21.87
C ASN A 244 2.85 -15.66 -21.60
N ASN A 245 2.43 -15.46 -20.34
CA ASN A 245 1.55 -14.37 -19.96
C ASN A 245 2.35 -13.05 -19.82
N PRO A 246 2.07 -12.01 -20.61
CA PRO A 246 2.78 -10.72 -20.49
C PRO A 246 2.59 -10.03 -19.13
N SER A 247 1.53 -10.38 -18.40
CA SER A 247 1.24 -9.87 -17.04
C SER A 247 2.11 -10.54 -15.97
N GLN A 248 2.75 -11.68 -16.26
CA GLN A 248 3.56 -12.44 -15.32
C GLN A 248 4.65 -11.58 -14.65
N LYS A 249 5.33 -10.74 -15.43
CA LYS A 249 6.42 -9.87 -14.95
C LYS A 249 5.96 -8.79 -13.96
N LYS A 250 4.65 -8.52 -13.86
CA LYS A 250 4.08 -7.57 -12.89
C LYS A 250 3.62 -8.28 -11.62
N MET A 251 3.56 -9.60 -11.59
CA MET A 251 3.14 -10.35 -10.40
C MET A 251 4.25 -10.32 -9.37
N TYR A 252 3.92 -9.91 -8.15
CA TYR A 252 4.88 -9.78 -7.06
C TYR A 252 4.38 -10.48 -5.80
N VAL A 253 5.19 -11.41 -5.30
CA VAL A 253 4.97 -12.07 -4.00
C VAL A 253 6.05 -11.62 -3.05
N ASP A 254 5.60 -10.96 -1.99
CA ASP A 254 6.43 -10.59 -0.86
C ASP A 254 6.48 -11.74 0.15
N VAL A 255 7.69 -12.24 0.45
CA VAL A 255 7.89 -13.29 1.46
C VAL A 255 8.31 -12.60 2.76
N LEU A 256 7.34 -12.45 3.65
CA LEU A 256 7.52 -11.73 4.91
C LEU A 256 8.33 -12.56 5.90
N ASN A 257 9.38 -11.94 6.44
CA ASN A 257 10.33 -12.59 7.32
C ASN A 257 10.15 -12.17 8.78
N GLY A 258 10.43 -13.11 9.68
CA GLY A 258 10.42 -12.87 11.12
C GLY A 258 9.03 -12.88 11.76
N LYS A 259 9.02 -12.52 13.06
CA LYS A 259 7.85 -12.64 13.93
C LYS A 259 7.02 -11.36 13.94
N SER A 260 5.74 -11.50 13.62
CA SER A 260 4.71 -10.47 13.82
C SER A 260 4.57 -10.16 15.31
N ASP A 261 4.60 -8.88 15.66
CA ASP A 261 4.43 -8.36 17.02
C ASP A 261 3.87 -6.92 16.99
N PRO A 262 2.67 -6.71 16.38
CA PRO A 262 2.12 -5.38 16.21
C PRO A 262 1.78 -4.76 17.57
N LYS A 263 2.11 -3.49 17.72
CA LYS A 263 1.92 -2.72 18.96
C LYS A 263 0.86 -1.62 18.86
N ALA A 264 0.33 -1.40 17.66
CA ALA A 264 -0.75 -0.46 17.40
C ALA A 264 -1.45 -0.83 16.09
N PHE A 265 -2.69 -0.38 15.95
CA PHE A 265 -3.38 -0.26 14.67
C PHE A 265 -3.50 1.23 14.32
N VAL A 266 -3.10 1.60 13.11
CA VAL A 266 -3.07 2.99 12.65
C VAL A 266 -3.83 3.11 11.33
N GLU A 267 -4.94 3.84 11.37
CA GLU A 267 -5.63 4.32 10.17
C GLU A 267 -4.92 5.58 9.66
N VAL A 268 -4.51 5.55 8.40
CA VAL A 268 -3.75 6.61 7.75
C VAL A 268 -4.67 7.36 6.80
N ALA A 269 -4.74 8.66 6.99
CA ALA A 269 -5.53 9.56 6.16
C ALA A 269 -4.71 10.79 5.75
N THR A 270 -5.18 11.48 4.73
CA THR A 270 -4.65 12.77 4.27
C THR A 270 -5.77 13.81 4.28
N THR A 271 -5.48 15.04 3.85
CA THR A 271 -6.51 16.03 3.54
C THR A 271 -7.26 15.65 2.26
N GLU A 272 -8.44 16.25 2.08
CA GLU A 272 -9.27 16.10 0.88
C GLU A 272 -8.48 16.46 -0.39
N ASP A 273 -7.71 17.56 -0.37
CA ASP A 273 -6.87 17.97 -1.51
C ASP A 273 -5.86 16.89 -1.95
N CYS A 274 -5.26 16.18 -0.98
CA CYS A 274 -4.37 15.06 -1.26
C CYS A 274 -5.11 13.85 -1.83
N GLU A 275 -6.30 13.57 -1.30
CA GLU A 275 -7.16 12.48 -1.79
C GLU A 275 -7.63 12.73 -3.22
N GLU A 276 -8.10 13.94 -3.52
CA GLU A 276 -8.50 14.35 -4.87
C GLU A 276 -7.33 14.32 -5.86
N SER A 277 -6.12 14.59 -5.37
CA SER A 277 -4.88 14.48 -6.15
C SER A 277 -4.38 13.04 -6.32
N GLY A 278 -4.99 12.08 -5.64
CA GLY A 278 -4.56 10.67 -5.62
C GLY A 278 -3.17 10.50 -5.01
N ILE A 279 -2.85 11.25 -3.95
CA ILE A 279 -1.56 11.24 -3.26
C ILE A 279 -1.75 10.75 -1.82
N ALA A 280 -0.90 9.83 -1.40
CA ALA A 280 -0.91 9.29 -0.04
C ALA A 280 0.51 9.10 0.52
N PRO A 281 0.69 9.18 1.85
CA PRO A 281 1.95 8.88 2.50
C PRO A 281 2.27 7.38 2.39
N LEU A 282 3.52 7.06 2.10
CA LEU A 282 4.06 5.71 2.20
C LEU A 282 4.67 5.53 3.58
N LEU A 283 4.23 4.51 4.31
CA LEU A 283 4.72 4.23 5.66
C LEU A 283 5.27 2.81 5.72
N ALA A 284 6.36 2.63 6.46
CA ALA A 284 6.93 1.32 6.76
C ALA A 284 6.28 0.77 8.05
N PRO A 285 5.52 -0.33 7.98
CA PRO A 285 4.89 -0.96 9.16
C PRO A 285 5.87 -1.35 10.27
N LYS A 286 7.09 -1.75 9.88
CA LYS A 286 8.17 -2.14 10.78
C LYS A 286 9.27 -1.10 10.81
N THR A 287 9.52 -0.53 11.99
CA THR A 287 10.72 0.24 12.29
C THR A 287 11.75 -0.66 13.00
N ARG A 288 12.91 -0.09 13.34
CA ARG A 288 13.93 -0.80 14.15
C ARG A 288 13.41 -1.18 15.54
N THR A 289 12.44 -0.45 16.07
CA THR A 289 12.02 -0.54 17.48
C THR A 289 10.55 -0.94 17.64
N SER A 290 9.75 -0.90 16.58
CA SER A 290 8.30 -1.08 16.68
C SER A 290 7.71 -1.67 15.40
N GLN A 291 6.58 -2.36 15.57
CA GLN A 291 5.76 -2.92 14.49
C GLN A 291 4.33 -2.41 14.68
N ALA A 292 3.67 -1.96 13.62
CA ALA A 292 2.29 -1.49 13.66
C ALA A 292 1.52 -1.95 12.42
N LEU A 293 0.20 -2.13 12.57
CA LEU A 293 -0.69 -2.42 11.45
C LEU A 293 -1.16 -1.09 10.85
N PHE A 294 -0.98 -0.91 9.54
CA PHE A 294 -1.41 0.30 8.83
C PHE A 294 -2.56 0.02 7.87
N SER A 295 -3.55 0.91 7.86
CA SER A 295 -4.64 0.89 6.88
C SER A 295 -4.73 2.21 6.15
N HIS A 296 -4.75 2.20 4.81
CA HIS A 296 -4.84 3.39 3.97
C HIS A 296 -6.19 3.46 3.23
N LEU A 297 -7.31 3.26 3.93
CA LEU A 297 -8.63 3.18 3.28
C LEU A 297 -8.97 4.38 2.39
N ASN A 298 -8.58 5.60 2.79
CA ASN A 298 -8.78 6.79 1.98
C ASN A 298 -8.08 6.67 0.61
N ALA A 299 -6.83 6.18 0.60
CA ALA A 299 -6.09 5.94 -0.64
C ALA A 299 -6.66 4.77 -1.45
N VAL A 300 -7.22 3.75 -0.78
CA VAL A 300 -7.83 2.59 -1.44
C VAL A 300 -9.02 3.00 -2.33
N ASN A 301 -9.69 4.13 -2.04
CA ASN A 301 -10.79 4.65 -2.88
C ASN A 301 -10.39 4.81 -4.36
N ASP A 302 -9.15 5.24 -4.64
CA ASP A 302 -8.63 5.33 -6.00
C ASP A 302 -8.51 3.97 -6.66
N ARG A 303 -8.02 2.97 -5.93
CA ARG A 303 -7.90 1.60 -6.42
C ARG A 303 -9.27 0.97 -6.68
N ARG A 304 -10.25 1.23 -5.80
CA ARG A 304 -11.63 0.74 -5.97
C ARG A 304 -12.33 1.39 -7.14
N ARG A 305 -12.10 2.68 -7.39
CA ARG A 305 -12.59 3.36 -8.60
C ARG A 305 -12.00 2.73 -9.87
N GLU A 306 -10.70 2.44 -9.87
CA GLU A 306 -10.03 1.77 -10.98
C GLU A 306 -10.61 0.37 -11.24
N LEU A 307 -10.74 -0.45 -10.20
CA LEU A 307 -11.34 -1.79 -10.29
C LEU A 307 -12.81 -1.74 -10.73
N ALA A 308 -13.61 -0.83 -10.17
CA ALA A 308 -15.01 -0.67 -10.56
C ALA A 308 -15.17 -0.32 -12.05
N ASN A 309 -14.36 0.62 -12.54
CA ASN A 309 -14.32 0.95 -13.96
C ASN A 309 -13.91 -0.26 -14.81
N PHE A 310 -12.86 -0.98 -14.40
CA PHE A 310 -12.40 -2.16 -15.12
C PHE A 310 -13.48 -3.25 -15.21
N PHE A 311 -14.10 -3.61 -14.08
CA PHE A 311 -15.13 -4.66 -14.04
C PHE A 311 -16.37 -4.31 -14.86
N THR A 312 -16.81 -3.05 -14.82
CA THR A 312 -18.03 -2.62 -15.50
C THR A 312 -17.81 -2.42 -17.00
N GLN A 313 -16.70 -1.80 -17.41
CA GLN A 313 -16.38 -1.56 -18.83
C GLN A 313 -16.11 -2.86 -19.61
N ASN A 314 -15.61 -3.91 -18.94
CA ASN A 314 -15.32 -5.20 -19.57
C ASN A 314 -16.48 -6.21 -19.43
N GLY A 315 -17.65 -5.79 -18.92
CA GLY A 315 -18.83 -6.65 -18.81
C GLY A 315 -18.72 -7.76 -17.75
N TYR A 316 -17.79 -7.64 -16.80
CA TYR A 316 -17.67 -8.58 -15.67
C TYR A 316 -18.67 -8.31 -14.54
N SER A 317 -19.43 -7.22 -14.64
CA SER A 317 -20.54 -6.90 -13.75
C SER A 317 -21.64 -6.17 -14.52
N SER A 318 -22.89 -6.35 -14.10
CA SER A 318 -24.05 -5.62 -14.60
C SER A 318 -24.31 -4.30 -13.85
N LEU A 319 -23.57 -4.02 -12.78
CA LEU A 319 -23.69 -2.80 -12.00
C LEU A 319 -23.09 -1.60 -12.75
N SER A 320 -23.54 -0.39 -12.43
CA SER A 320 -22.79 0.82 -12.81
C SER A 320 -21.48 0.91 -12.04
N ALA A 321 -20.50 1.65 -12.57
CA ALA A 321 -19.20 1.84 -11.91
C ALA A 321 -19.34 2.49 -10.52
N GLU A 322 -20.32 3.38 -10.34
CA GLU A 322 -20.59 4.03 -9.07
C GLU A 322 -21.18 3.05 -8.04
N GLU A 323 -22.19 2.27 -8.42
CA GLU A 323 -22.78 1.24 -7.57
C GLU A 323 -21.77 0.16 -7.19
N PHE A 324 -20.94 -0.26 -8.15
CA PHE A 324 -19.89 -1.24 -7.92
C PHE A 324 -18.87 -0.70 -6.89
N ARG A 325 -18.36 0.52 -7.09
CA ARG A 325 -17.45 1.18 -6.15
C ARG A 325 -18.07 1.30 -4.76
N SER A 326 -19.31 1.78 -4.67
CA SER A 326 -20.03 1.92 -3.38
C SER A 326 -20.15 0.60 -2.62
N ARG A 327 -20.40 -0.51 -3.33
CA ARG A 327 -20.41 -1.85 -2.73
C ARG A 327 -19.01 -2.30 -2.30
N MET A 328 -17.98 -2.01 -3.10
CA MET A 328 -16.59 -2.25 -2.69
C MET A 328 -16.25 -1.48 -1.42
N ASP A 329 -16.68 -0.23 -1.28
CA ASP A 329 -16.41 0.56 -0.08
C ASP A 329 -17.05 -0.04 1.16
N ARG A 330 -18.32 -0.43 1.06
CA ARG A 330 -19.04 -1.08 2.16
C ARG A 330 -18.41 -2.41 2.56
N TYR A 331 -18.16 -3.31 1.60
CA TYR A 331 -17.59 -4.63 1.89
C TYR A 331 -16.11 -4.55 2.28
N GLY A 332 -15.36 -3.61 1.71
CA GLY A 332 -13.97 -3.37 2.06
C GLY A 332 -13.82 -2.85 3.48
N PHE A 333 -14.71 -1.97 3.94
CA PHE A 333 -14.77 -1.56 5.34
C PHE A 333 -15.09 -2.75 6.26
N GLN A 334 -16.09 -3.55 5.92
CA GLN A 334 -16.40 -4.78 6.67
C GLN A 334 -15.19 -5.74 6.72
N TRP A 335 -14.48 -5.94 5.60
CA TRP A 335 -13.30 -6.80 5.55
C TRP A 335 -12.14 -6.26 6.38
N LEU A 336 -11.98 -4.93 6.42
CA LEU A 336 -11.05 -4.27 7.32
C LEU A 336 -11.44 -4.50 8.78
N GLU A 337 -12.69 -4.23 9.17
CA GLU A 337 -13.14 -4.42 10.54
C GLU A 337 -12.96 -5.87 11.01
N THR A 338 -13.36 -6.84 10.18
CA THR A 338 -13.22 -8.26 10.50
C THR A 338 -11.74 -8.66 10.65
N THR A 339 -10.89 -8.25 9.72
CA THR A 339 -9.46 -8.60 9.75
C THR A 339 -8.72 -7.85 10.85
N GLY A 340 -8.98 -6.55 10.96
CA GLY A 340 -8.43 -5.67 11.99
C GLY A 340 -8.79 -6.16 13.39
N SER A 341 -10.04 -6.54 13.64
CA SER A 341 -10.46 -7.10 14.93
C SER A 341 -9.76 -8.41 15.29
N ALA A 342 -9.40 -9.22 14.28
CA ALA A 342 -8.65 -10.45 14.48
C ALA A 342 -7.16 -10.19 14.77
N LEU A 343 -6.55 -9.21 14.09
CA LEU A 343 -5.11 -8.93 14.18
C LEU A 343 -4.75 -7.93 15.29
N ALA A 344 -5.61 -6.96 15.57
CA ALA A 344 -5.37 -5.86 16.48
C ALA A 344 -6.05 -6.04 17.84
N ARG A 345 -6.42 -7.27 18.21
CA ARG A 345 -7.14 -7.54 19.46
C ARG A 345 -6.33 -7.04 20.67
N GLY A 346 -6.90 -6.06 21.36
CA GLY A 346 -6.27 -5.45 22.55
C GLY A 346 -5.17 -4.44 22.24
N LEU A 347 -4.95 -4.07 20.97
CA LEU A 347 -4.02 -3.00 20.59
C LEU A 347 -4.71 -1.64 20.64
N PRO A 348 -3.95 -0.56 20.92
CA PRO A 348 -4.47 0.79 20.79
C PRO A 348 -4.73 1.12 19.32
N PHE A 349 -5.79 1.88 19.07
CA PHE A 349 -6.18 2.33 17.74
C PHE A 349 -5.92 3.83 17.61
N TYR A 350 -5.24 4.19 16.52
CA TYR A 350 -4.92 5.57 16.19
C TYR A 350 -5.43 5.92 14.80
N ARG A 351 -5.93 7.15 14.66
CA ARG A 351 -6.11 7.80 13.37
C ARG A 351 -5.02 8.85 13.19
N MET A 352 -4.25 8.71 12.12
CA MET A 352 -3.16 9.58 11.76
C MET A 352 -3.49 10.32 10.47
N THR A 353 -3.63 11.64 10.55
CA THR A 353 -3.99 12.49 9.40
C THR A 353 -2.87 13.48 9.09
N TYR A 354 -2.31 13.37 7.89
CA TYR A 354 -1.33 14.32 7.36
C TYR A 354 -2.07 15.55 6.81
N VAL A 355 -1.72 16.74 7.33
CA VAL A 355 -2.40 18.03 7.06
C VAL A 355 -1.45 19.17 6.70
#